data_AF-A0A0F5N856-F1
#
_entry.id   AF-A0A0F5N856-F1
#
_cell.length_a   1.000
_cell.length_b   1.000
_cell.length_c   1.000
_cell.angle_alpha   90.00
_cell.angle_beta   90.00
_cell.angle_gamma   90.00
#
_symmetry.space_group_name_H-M   'P 1'
#
loop_
_entity.id
_entity.type
_entity.pdbx_description
1 polymer ?
#
loop_
_entity_poly.entity_id
_entity_poly.type
_entity_poly.pdbx_seq_one_letter_code
_entity_poly.pdbx_strand_id
1 'polypeptide(L)'
;MLKTFWGWRDEQLPDGTIVWRLPDGHTYVTTPGSALLFPSLCAPTGHVPAPTSPERCGERTAMMPLRTRTRAQNRARRIATERHHNRQLRLATQPAPRGPAPPDDEPPPF
;
A
#
# COMPACT_ATOMS: atom_id res chain seq x y z
N MET A 1 -2.76 -13.87 -17.00
CA MET A 1 -2.59 -14.37 -15.61
C MET A 1 -2.46 -15.88 -15.66
N LEU A 2 -1.32 -16.46 -15.28
CA LEU A 2 -1.00 -17.87 -15.54
C LEU A 2 -0.37 -18.60 -14.32
N LYS A 3 -0.61 -18.15 -13.09
CA LYS A 3 -0.05 -18.81 -11.89
C LYS A 3 -1.09 -19.58 -11.07
N THR A 4 -2.38 -19.28 -11.21
CA THR A 4 -3.42 -19.80 -10.30
C THR A 4 -4.37 -20.83 -10.89
N PHE A 5 -4.28 -21.13 -12.18
CA PHE A 5 -5.16 -22.11 -12.81
C PHE A 5 -4.29 -23.08 -13.61
N TRP A 6 -4.43 -24.39 -13.31
CA TRP A 6 -4.07 -25.55 -14.15
C TRP A 6 -2.98 -26.50 -13.65
N GLY A 7 -2.60 -26.52 -12.36
CA GLY A 7 -1.75 -27.60 -11.84
C GLY A 7 -0.24 -27.39 -12.02
N TRP A 8 0.16 -26.15 -12.29
CA TRP A 8 1.55 -25.73 -12.23
C TRP A 8 2.03 -25.82 -10.77
N ARG A 9 3.22 -26.37 -10.55
CA ARG A 9 3.85 -26.44 -9.23
C ARG A 9 5.20 -25.74 -9.27
N ASP A 10 5.45 -24.84 -8.32
CA ASP A 10 6.78 -24.27 -8.11
C ASP A 10 7.44 -24.87 -6.86
N GLU A 11 8.72 -25.17 -6.99
CA GLU A 11 9.60 -25.55 -5.89
C GLU A 11 10.73 -24.51 -5.82
N GLN A 12 10.82 -23.81 -4.69
CA GLN A 12 11.83 -22.77 -4.47
C GLN A 12 12.94 -23.34 -3.60
N LEU A 13 14.17 -23.26 -4.11
CA LEU A 13 15.35 -23.74 -3.43
C LEU A 13 15.97 -22.61 -2.56
N PRO A 14 16.73 -22.98 -1.51
CA PRO A 14 17.35 -21.99 -0.60
C PRO A 14 18.36 -21.05 -1.27
N ASP A 15 18.88 -21.41 -2.44
CA ASP A 15 19.80 -20.61 -3.25
C ASP A 15 19.08 -19.57 -4.14
N GLY A 16 17.75 -19.54 -4.07
CA GLY A 16 16.90 -18.66 -4.88
C GLY A 16 16.52 -19.23 -6.25
N THR A 17 16.96 -20.45 -6.59
CA THR A 17 16.52 -21.13 -7.82
C THR A 17 15.06 -21.55 -7.71
N ILE A 18 14.27 -21.27 -8.75
CA ILE A 18 12.86 -21.70 -8.84
C ILE A 18 12.73 -22.77 -9.92
N VAL A 19 12.20 -23.93 -9.53
CA VAL A 19 11.87 -25.03 -10.42
C VAL A 19 10.36 -25.00 -10.70
N TRP A 20 10.00 -24.76 -11.95
CA TRP A 20 8.62 -24.78 -12.43
C TRP A 20 8.32 -26.13 -13.05
N ARG A 21 7.28 -26.80 -12.55
CA ARG A 21 6.75 -28.04 -13.10
C ARG A 21 5.39 -27.76 -13.71
N LEU A 22 5.31 -27.94 -15.02
CA LEU A 22 4.07 -27.77 -15.77
C LEU A 22 3.22 -29.06 -15.71
N PRO A 23 1.91 -28.95 -15.97
CA PRO A 23 0.98 -30.08 -15.91
C PRO A 23 1.22 -31.12 -17.00
N ASP A 24 1.83 -30.69 -18.11
CA ASP A 24 2.26 -31.52 -19.24
C ASP A 24 3.55 -32.31 -18.95
N GLY A 25 4.17 -32.11 -17.77
CA GLY A 25 5.39 -32.78 -17.34
C GLY A 25 6.67 -32.02 -17.66
N HIS A 26 6.60 -30.86 -18.33
CA HIS A 26 7.80 -30.06 -18.58
C HIS A 26 8.31 -29.38 -17.32
N THR A 27 9.64 -29.32 -17.19
CA THR A 27 10.31 -28.67 -16.06
C THR A 27 11.20 -27.55 -16.57
N TYR A 28 11.02 -26.36 -15.99
CA TYR A 28 11.84 -25.18 -16.28
C TYR A 28 12.53 -24.71 -15.02
N VAL A 29 13.82 -24.39 -15.14
CA VAL A 29 14.63 -23.88 -14.04
C VAL A 29 14.94 -22.43 -14.30
N THR A 30 14.62 -21.57 -13.34
CA THR A 30 14.94 -20.14 -13.40
C THR A 30 15.79 -19.77 -12.20
N THR A 31 17.00 -19.27 -12.47
CA THR A 31 17.94 -18.76 -11.46
C THR A 31 17.90 -17.22 -11.49
N PRO A 32 17.91 -16.54 -10.34
CA PRO A 32 17.89 -15.09 -10.30
C PRO A 32 19.16 -14.52 -10.94
N GLY A 33 19.03 -13.45 -11.73
CA GLY A 33 20.18 -12.78 -12.36
C GLY A 33 21.18 -12.20 -11.33
N SER A 34 20.74 -11.96 -10.10
CA SER A 34 21.62 -11.59 -8.99
C SER A 34 22.65 -12.67 -8.67
N ALA A 35 22.43 -13.93 -9.04
CA ALA A 35 23.42 -14.99 -8.86
C ALA A 35 24.72 -14.70 -9.63
N LEU A 36 24.65 -13.97 -10.74
CA LEU A 36 25.83 -13.55 -11.51
C LEU A 36 26.54 -12.35 -10.87
N LEU A 37 25.78 -11.41 -10.30
CA LEU A 37 26.32 -10.14 -9.78
C LEU A 37 26.73 -10.24 -8.31
N PHE A 38 26.05 -11.08 -7.53
CA PHE A 38 26.19 -11.22 -6.08
C PHE A 38 26.09 -12.70 -5.66
N PRO A 39 27.01 -13.57 -6.10
CA PRO A 39 26.92 -15.02 -5.85
C PRO A 39 26.91 -15.38 -4.36
N SER A 40 27.55 -14.58 -3.51
CA SER A 40 27.56 -14.79 -2.05
C SER A 40 26.20 -14.57 -1.39
N LEU A 41 25.33 -13.73 -1.97
CA LEU A 41 23.98 -13.48 -1.45
C LEU A 41 22.97 -14.55 -1.90
N CYS A 42 23.29 -15.29 -2.97
CA CYS A 42 22.52 -16.44 -3.41
C CYS A 42 22.99 -17.74 -2.76
N ALA A 43 24.05 -17.72 -1.96
CA ALA A 43 24.45 -18.88 -1.16
C ALA A 43 23.41 -19.11 -0.04
N PRO A 44 22.92 -20.34 0.16
CA PRO A 44 22.02 -20.64 1.27
C PRO A 44 22.64 -20.24 2.61
N THR A 45 21.96 -19.37 3.37
CA THR A 45 22.46 -18.85 4.65
C THR A 45 22.51 -19.90 5.76
N GLY A 46 21.91 -21.08 5.56
CA GLY A 46 21.92 -22.19 6.50
C GLY A 46 20.70 -23.10 6.34
N HIS A 47 20.65 -24.18 7.14
CA HIS A 47 19.47 -25.05 7.17
C HIS A 47 18.36 -24.40 8.00
N VAL A 48 17.21 -24.16 7.37
CA VAL A 48 16.00 -23.75 8.11
C VAL A 48 15.39 -25.00 8.74
N PRO A 49 15.17 -25.03 10.06
CA PRO A 49 14.54 -26.19 10.69
C PRO A 49 13.14 -26.42 10.09
N ALA A 50 12.77 -27.69 9.94
CA ALA A 50 11.45 -28.04 9.44
C ALA A 50 10.36 -27.36 10.31
N PRO A 51 9.30 -26.80 9.70
CA PRO A 51 8.25 -26.15 10.46
C PRO A 51 7.62 -27.18 11.39
N THR A 52 7.72 -26.93 12.70
CA THR A 52 6.94 -27.66 13.69
C THR A 52 5.48 -27.25 13.54
N SER A 53 4.57 -28.21 13.60
CA SER A 53 3.14 -27.91 13.64
C SER A 53 2.88 -26.95 14.80
N PRO A 54 2.26 -25.78 14.57
CA PRO A 54 2.02 -24.84 15.65
C PRO A 54 1.19 -25.53 16.73
N GLU A 55 1.69 -25.55 17.96
CA GLU A 55 0.86 -25.83 19.11
C GLU A 55 -0.31 -24.86 19.07
N ARG A 56 -1.54 -25.38 19.13
CA ARG A 56 -2.75 -24.57 19.15
C ARG A 56 -2.80 -23.82 20.48
N CYS A 57 -2.13 -22.67 20.55
CA CYS A 57 -2.08 -21.82 21.73
C CYS A 57 -3.51 -21.49 22.19
N GLY A 58 -3.80 -21.84 23.43
CA GLY A 58 -5.14 -22.01 24.00
C GLY A 58 -5.84 -20.71 24.45
N GLU A 59 -5.64 -19.59 23.79
CA GLU A 59 -6.34 -18.34 24.13
C GLU A 59 -7.13 -17.82 22.92
N ARG A 60 -8.18 -18.56 22.54
CA ARG A 60 -9.17 -18.15 21.53
C ARG A 60 -10.01 -16.92 21.94
N THR A 61 -9.79 -16.39 23.14
CA THR A 61 -10.55 -15.28 23.75
C THR A 61 -9.85 -13.93 23.63
N ALA A 62 -8.55 -13.89 23.33
CA ALA A 62 -7.83 -12.65 23.06
C ALA A 62 -8.18 -12.11 21.67
N MET A 63 -9.30 -11.39 21.56
CA MET A 63 -9.68 -10.73 20.31
C MET A 63 -9.00 -9.36 20.19
N MET A 64 -8.41 -9.08 19.02
CA MET A 64 -8.02 -7.71 18.69
C MET A 64 -9.25 -6.79 18.74
N PRO A 65 -9.15 -5.59 19.35
CA PRO A 65 -10.28 -4.68 19.42
C PRO A 65 -10.77 -4.33 18.01
N LEU A 66 -12.09 -4.45 17.81
CA LEU A 66 -12.74 -4.07 16.57
C LEU A 66 -12.80 -2.55 16.44
N ARG A 67 -12.72 -2.07 15.20
CA ARG A 67 -12.86 -0.64 14.91
C ARG A 67 -14.29 -0.19 15.23
N THR A 68 -14.43 0.79 16.11
CA THR A 68 -15.73 1.38 16.47
C THR A 68 -16.28 2.34 15.40
N ARG A 69 -15.43 2.85 14.50
CA ARG A 69 -15.81 3.79 13.42
C ARG A 69 -15.21 3.37 12.09
N THR A 70 -15.95 3.59 11.02
CA THR A 70 -15.50 3.31 9.65
C THR A 70 -14.44 4.33 9.21
N ARG A 71 -13.60 3.96 8.23
CA ARG A 71 -12.63 4.90 7.63
C ARG A 71 -13.33 6.13 7.03
N ALA A 72 -14.51 5.93 6.43
CA ALA A 72 -15.31 7.00 5.84
C ALA A 72 -15.77 8.01 6.90
N GLN A 73 -16.26 7.54 8.06
CA GLN A 73 -16.65 8.41 9.17
C GLN A 73 -15.46 9.21 9.72
N ASN A 74 -14.31 8.57 9.90
CA ASN A 74 -13.11 9.26 10.37
C ASN A 74 -12.65 10.36 9.38
N ARG A 75 -12.70 10.07 8.08
CA ARG A 75 -12.36 11.04 7.01
C ARG A 75 -13.34 12.21 7.00
N ALA A 76 -14.65 11.94 7.05
CA ALA A 76 -15.67 12.97 7.07
C ALA A 76 -15.52 13.90 8.28
N ARG A 77 -15.28 13.33 9.47
CA ARG A 77 -15.05 14.11 10.69
C ARG A 77 -13.84 15.02 10.56
N ARG A 78 -12.71 14.49 10.07
CA ARG A 78 -11.48 15.27 9.86
C ARG A 78 -11.73 16.46 8.92
N ILE A 79 -12.36 16.23 7.76
CA ILE A 79 -12.65 17.28 6.78
C ILE A 79 -13.58 18.34 7.38
N ALA A 80 -14.61 17.94 8.13
CA ALA A 80 -15.54 18.87 8.76
C ALA A 80 -14.83 19.77 9.78
N THR A 81 -13.96 19.19 10.61
CA THR A 81 -13.15 19.93 11.59
C THR A 81 -12.22 20.94 10.90
N GLU A 82 -11.48 20.51 9.87
CA GLU A 82 -10.59 21.39 9.11
C GLU A 82 -11.36 22.53 8.43
N ARG A 83 -12.51 22.25 7.81
CA ARG A 83 -13.36 23.27 7.18
C ARG A 83 -13.92 24.27 8.19
N HIS A 84 -14.31 23.82 9.38
CA HIS A 84 -14.79 24.69 10.44
C HIS A 84 -13.68 25.63 10.92
N HIS A 85 -12.49 25.10 11.18
CA HIS A 85 -11.33 25.89 11.58
C HIS A 85 -10.96 26.93 10.51
N ASN A 86 -10.89 26.52 9.24
CA ASN A 86 -10.60 27.44 8.13
C ASN A 86 -11.65 28.54 7.98
N ARG A 87 -12.93 28.23 8.24
CA ARG A 87 -14.00 29.24 8.24
C ARG A 87 -13.78 30.26 9.36
N GLN A 88 -13.46 29.81 10.57
CA GLN A 88 -13.18 30.70 11.70
C GLN A 88 -11.99 31.62 11.41
N LEU A 89 -10.90 31.09 10.86
CA LEU A 89 -9.73 31.91 10.48
C LEU A 89 -10.10 32.98 9.46
N ARG A 90 -10.87 32.65 8.41
CA ARG A 90 -11.29 33.65 7.41
C ARG A 90 -12.16 34.75 8.00
N LEU A 91 -13.06 34.41 8.93
CA LEU A 91 -13.90 35.40 9.60
C LEU A 91 -13.07 36.31 10.51
N ALA A 92 -12.07 35.76 11.20
CA ALA A 92 -11.16 36.54 12.04
C ALA A 92 -10.20 37.44 11.23
N THR A 93 -9.85 37.05 10.00
CA THR A 93 -8.88 37.76 9.16
C THR A 93 -9.52 38.70 8.13
N GLN A 94 -10.85 38.76 7.98
CA GLN A 94 -11.48 39.60 6.95
C GLN A 94 -11.04 41.07 7.06
N PRO A 95 -10.31 41.63 6.08
CA PRO A 95 -10.14 43.07 5.98
C PRO A 95 -11.45 43.70 5.46
N ALA A 96 -11.68 44.96 5.82
CA ALA A 96 -12.87 45.73 5.42
C ALA A 96 -13.13 45.62 3.90
N PRO A 97 -14.40 45.64 3.45
CA PRO A 97 -14.73 45.57 2.04
C PRO A 97 -13.99 46.69 1.30
N ARG A 98 -13.22 46.35 0.26
CA ARG A 98 -12.76 47.36 -0.70
C ARG A 98 -14.02 47.91 -1.35
N GLY A 99 -14.24 49.21 -1.17
CA GLY A 99 -15.33 49.94 -1.80
C GLY A 99 -15.27 49.81 -3.33
N PRO A 100 -16.35 50.24 -4.02
CA PRO A 100 -16.42 50.13 -5.48
C PRO A 100 -15.21 50.83 -6.12
N ALA A 101 -14.71 50.23 -7.20
CA ALA A 101 -13.67 50.85 -8.01
C ALA A 101 -14.14 52.23 -8.48
N PRO A 102 -13.25 53.24 -8.53
CA PRO A 102 -13.60 54.55 -9.10
C PRO A 102 -14.10 54.35 -10.54
N PRO A 103 -15.11 55.12 -10.99
CA PRO A 103 -15.62 55.00 -12.35
C PRO A 103 -14.49 55.25 -13.35
N ASP A 104 -14.28 54.29 -14.26
CA ASP A 104 -13.41 54.45 -15.42
C ASP A 104 -14.14 55.36 -16.42
N ASP A 105 -13.74 56.64 -16.47
CA ASP A 105 -14.28 57.64 -17.38
C ASP A 105 -13.61 57.62 -18.77
N GLU A 106 -12.82 56.58 -19.10
CA GLU A 106 -12.09 56.52 -20.38
C GLU A 106 -12.90 55.75 -21.45
N PRO A 107 -13.43 56.43 -22.48
CA PRO A 107 -14.17 55.76 -23.53
C PRO A 107 -13.24 54.91 -24.41
N PRO A 108 -13.69 53.74 -24.89
CA PRO A 108 -12.86 52.84 -25.67
C PRO A 108 -12.45 53.47 -27.01
N PRO A 109 -11.20 53.27 -27.47
CA PRO A 109 -10.77 53.73 -28.78
C PRO A 109 -11.41 52.87 -29.88
N PHE A 110 -11.91 53.53 -30.93
CA PHE A 110 -12.59 52.95 -32.10
C PHE A 110 -11.83 51.82 -32.79
#